data_AF-A0A933SRN8-F1
#
_entry.id   AF-A0A933SRN8-F1
#
_cell.length_a   1.000
_cell.length_b   1.000
_cell.length_c   1.000
_cell.angle_alpha   90.00
_cell.angle_beta   90.00
_cell.angle_gamma   90.00
#
_symmetry.space_group_name_H-M   'P 1'
#
loop_
_entity.id
_entity.type
_entity.pdbx_description
1 polymer ?
#
loop_
_entity_poly.entity_id
_entity_poly.type
_entity_poly.pdbx_seq_one_letter_code
_entity_poly.pdbx_strand_id
1 'polypeptide(L)'
;MKEIKKYFVSRKNIINIIKRADSMKNLKFLFLAIAAFIAVFAGAISAHAGTIELPKTGQTACYGSSGYNNFIPCSGTGQDGEIGAGVAWPSPRFTDNGNGTVVDNLTGLVWLKKANCANATRDWTTALTDVTSLNSAGTMNGNNCGDTSNAGSHQTDWRLPNISELESLANMAQNTADWLNIQGFTGVRLYYYWSGSSSASSTNFAWVVDMIAGGVGIGGKIYAFYVWPVRAGQ
;
A
#
# COMPACT_ATOMS: atom_id res chain seq x y z
N MET A 1 -4.37 56.42 -54.33
CA MET A 1 -3.62 57.04 -53.22
C MET A 1 -4.08 56.53 -51.83
N LYS A 2 -4.31 55.21 -51.68
CA LYS A 2 -4.82 54.58 -50.43
C LYS A 2 -3.95 53.43 -49.90
N GLU A 3 -2.78 53.17 -50.48
CA GLU A 3 -1.89 52.06 -50.05
C GLU A 3 -0.57 52.50 -49.35
N ILE A 4 -0.38 53.78 -49.06
CA ILE A 4 0.83 54.29 -48.38
C ILE A 4 0.62 54.56 -46.88
N LYS A 5 -0.64 54.55 -46.39
CA LYS A 5 -0.95 54.80 -44.96
C LYS A 5 -0.87 53.55 -44.06
N LYS A 6 -0.72 52.35 -44.61
CA LYS A 6 -0.64 51.10 -43.82
C LYS A 6 0.76 50.85 -43.21
N TYR A 7 1.82 51.42 -43.80
CA TYR A 7 3.21 51.23 -43.34
C TYR A 7 3.63 52.14 -42.18
N PHE A 8 2.91 53.24 -41.90
CA PHE A 8 3.27 54.17 -40.82
C PHE A 8 2.71 53.79 -39.44
N VAL A 9 1.67 52.93 -39.38
CA VAL A 9 1.11 52.43 -38.12
C VAL A 9 1.97 51.31 -37.51
N SER A 10 2.77 50.61 -38.32
CA SER A 10 3.65 49.52 -37.86
C SER A 10 4.93 50.00 -37.15
N ARG A 11 5.46 51.20 -37.49
CA ARG A 11 6.73 51.69 -36.91
C ARG A 11 6.59 52.32 -35.51
N LYS A 12 5.39 52.74 -35.08
CA LYS A 12 5.18 53.25 -33.71
C LYS A 12 5.18 52.15 -32.63
N ASN A 13 4.89 50.90 -33.00
CA ASN A 13 4.91 49.78 -32.04
C ASN A 13 6.32 49.22 -31.77
N ILE A 14 7.26 49.39 -32.70
CA ILE A 14 8.65 48.89 -32.54
C ILE A 14 9.46 49.77 -31.56
N ILE A 15 9.18 51.08 -31.49
CA ILE A 15 9.90 52.00 -30.58
C ILE A 15 9.49 51.79 -29.10
N ASN A 16 8.26 51.35 -28.82
CA ASN A 16 7.81 51.03 -27.46
C ASN A 16 8.34 49.69 -26.93
N ILE A 17 8.77 48.78 -27.81
CA ILE A 17 9.39 47.50 -27.42
C ILE A 17 10.84 47.72 -26.95
N ILE A 18 11.57 48.67 -27.56
CA ILE A 18 12.96 48.96 -27.20
C ILE A 18 13.06 49.78 -25.90
N LYS A 19 12.09 50.67 -25.61
CA LYS A 19 12.05 51.41 -24.33
C LYS A 19 11.66 50.56 -23.10
N ARG A 20 11.20 49.31 -23.30
CA ARG A 20 10.99 48.34 -22.22
C ARG A 20 12.18 47.39 -21.98
N ALA A 21 13.21 47.44 -22.83
CA ALA A 21 14.42 46.63 -22.67
C ALA A 21 15.42 47.21 -21.65
N ASP A 22 15.24 48.45 -21.19
CA ASP A 22 16.11 49.08 -20.18
C ASP A 22 15.62 48.88 -18.73
N SER A 23 14.51 48.15 -18.55
CA SER A 23 14.05 47.63 -17.25
C SER A 23 14.50 46.18 -17.02
N MET A 24 15.66 45.79 -17.55
CA MET A 24 16.24 44.43 -17.42
C MET A 24 17.45 44.36 -16.47
N LYS A 25 17.65 45.34 -15.59
CA LYS A 25 18.68 45.25 -14.53
C LYS A 25 18.22 44.49 -13.28
N ASN A 26 16.91 44.21 -13.14
CA ASN A 26 16.37 43.44 -12.01
C ASN A 26 16.04 41.97 -12.37
N LEU A 27 16.36 41.52 -13.59
CA LEU A 27 16.06 40.16 -14.04
C LEU A 27 17.12 39.12 -13.58
N LYS A 28 18.30 39.56 -13.14
CA LYS A 28 19.31 38.64 -12.57
C LYS A 28 18.98 38.17 -11.14
N PHE A 29 18.13 38.90 -10.41
CA PHE A 29 17.65 38.47 -9.08
C PHE A 29 16.43 37.55 -9.14
N LEU A 30 15.72 37.50 -10.26
CA LEU A 30 14.53 36.64 -10.41
C LEU A 30 14.89 35.20 -10.81
N PHE A 31 16.04 34.97 -11.46
CA PHE A 31 16.47 33.61 -11.82
C PHE A 31 17.18 32.84 -10.68
N LEU A 32 17.71 33.54 -9.67
CA LEU A 32 18.25 32.90 -8.46
C LEU A 32 17.14 32.47 -7.47
N ALA A 33 16.02 33.19 -7.44
CA ALA A 33 14.88 32.83 -6.59
C ALA A 33 14.07 31.63 -7.13
N ILE A 34 14.00 31.44 -8.46
CA ILE A 34 13.29 30.30 -9.07
C ILE A 34 14.13 29.02 -8.98
N ALA A 35 15.46 29.11 -9.07
CA ALA A 35 16.34 27.96 -8.85
C ALA A 35 16.32 27.46 -7.39
N ALA A 36 16.17 28.37 -6.42
CA ALA A 36 16.00 28.01 -5.01
C ALA A 36 14.61 27.42 -4.69
N PHE A 37 13.56 27.76 -5.45
CA PHE A 37 12.22 27.19 -5.25
C PHE A 37 12.05 25.81 -5.89
N ILE A 38 12.79 25.50 -6.97
CA ILE A 38 12.82 24.17 -7.59
C ILE A 38 13.68 23.18 -6.76
N ALA A 39 14.66 23.68 -5.99
CA ALA A 39 15.48 22.85 -5.10
C ALA A 39 14.79 22.47 -3.77
N VAL A 40 13.69 23.14 -3.38
CA VAL A 40 12.91 22.81 -2.17
C VAL A 40 11.80 21.77 -2.44
N PHE A 41 11.54 21.44 -3.71
CA PHE A 41 10.60 20.38 -4.11
C PHE A 41 11.27 19.20 -4.85
N ALA A 42 12.59 19.03 -4.67
CA ALA A 42 13.32 17.85 -5.11
C ALA A 42 13.52 16.82 -3.98
N GLY A 43 12.80 16.96 -2.86
CA GLY A 43 12.56 15.91 -1.89
C GLY A 43 11.32 15.09 -2.28
N ALA A 44 11.20 14.69 -3.54
CA ALA A 44 10.32 13.59 -3.87
C ALA A 44 10.92 12.38 -3.17
N ILE A 45 10.37 12.04 -2.01
CA ILE A 45 10.60 10.74 -1.38
C ILE A 45 10.23 9.76 -2.48
N SER A 46 11.25 9.15 -3.06
CA SER A 46 11.07 8.04 -3.97
C SER A 46 10.44 6.97 -3.09
N ALA A 47 9.11 6.89 -3.09
CA ALA A 47 8.39 5.75 -2.60
C ALA A 47 8.88 4.59 -3.47
N HIS A 48 9.95 3.94 -3.01
CA HIS A 48 10.34 2.66 -3.53
C HIS A 48 9.11 1.80 -3.30
N ALA A 49 8.37 1.51 -4.37
CA ALA A 49 7.65 0.26 -4.46
C ALA A 49 8.74 -0.83 -4.49
N GLY A 50 9.39 -1.04 -3.34
CA GLY A 50 10.32 -2.13 -3.15
C GLY A 50 9.55 -3.40 -3.44
N THR A 51 10.15 -4.28 -4.23
CA THR A 51 9.68 -5.66 -4.32
C THR A 51 9.60 -6.20 -2.91
N ILE A 52 8.39 -6.54 -2.45
CA ILE A 52 8.25 -7.13 -1.12
C ILE A 52 8.96 -8.48 -1.15
N GLU A 53 9.87 -8.69 -0.21
CA GLU A 53 10.46 -10.01 -0.02
C GLU A 53 9.52 -10.82 0.87
N LEU A 54 9.06 -11.96 0.36
CA LEU A 54 8.18 -12.82 1.14
C LEU A 54 8.93 -13.39 2.35
N PRO A 55 8.29 -13.44 3.52
CA PRO A 55 8.88 -14.02 4.70
C PRO A 55 9.05 -15.53 4.54
N LYS A 56 9.95 -16.12 5.32
CA LYS A 56 9.82 -17.55 5.64
C LYS A 56 8.41 -17.80 6.15
N THR A 57 7.78 -18.91 5.77
CA THR A 57 6.38 -19.16 6.10
C THR A 57 6.14 -19.39 7.60
N GLY A 58 7.21 -19.61 8.37
CA GLY A 58 7.17 -20.05 9.77
C GLY A 58 7.22 -21.57 9.92
N GLN A 59 7.04 -22.34 8.83
CA GLN A 59 7.08 -23.79 8.85
C GLN A 59 8.50 -24.27 9.18
N THR A 60 8.63 -25.07 10.24
CA THR A 60 9.90 -25.72 10.63
C THR A 60 9.77 -27.25 10.72
N ALA A 61 8.56 -27.78 10.61
CA ALA A 61 8.28 -29.20 10.65
C ALA A 61 8.04 -29.76 9.24
N CYS A 62 8.32 -31.05 9.05
CA CYS A 62 8.03 -31.79 7.83
C CYS A 62 7.11 -32.96 8.15
N TYR A 63 6.26 -33.33 7.18
CA TYR A 63 5.19 -34.30 7.38
C TYR A 63 5.31 -35.47 6.41
N GLY A 64 5.10 -36.69 6.90
CA GLY A 64 4.99 -37.88 6.06
C GLY A 64 3.60 -38.04 5.45
N SER A 65 3.44 -39.01 4.55
CA SER A 65 2.18 -39.26 3.82
C SER A 65 0.98 -39.68 4.68
N SER A 66 1.21 -40.05 5.94
CA SER A 66 0.18 -40.51 6.89
C SER A 66 -0.71 -39.40 7.48
N GLY A 67 -0.60 -38.15 7.01
CA GLY A 67 -1.44 -37.02 7.42
C GLY A 67 -0.75 -35.97 8.30
N TYR A 68 -1.51 -34.92 8.64
CA TYR A 68 -1.00 -33.65 9.22
C TYR A 68 -0.29 -33.75 10.58
N ASN A 69 -0.39 -34.87 11.31
CA ASN A 69 0.27 -35.06 12.62
C ASN A 69 1.48 -36.02 12.54
N ASN A 70 1.87 -36.44 11.34
CA ASN A 70 2.97 -37.37 11.15
C ASN A 70 4.29 -36.63 10.93
N PHE A 71 4.91 -36.17 12.02
CA PHE A 71 6.20 -35.48 11.98
C PHE A 71 7.32 -36.43 11.52
N ILE A 72 8.12 -35.98 10.56
CA ILE A 72 9.30 -36.68 10.06
C ILE A 72 10.53 -35.75 10.07
N PRO A 73 11.76 -36.29 10.06
CA PRO A 73 12.95 -35.49 9.82
C PRO A 73 12.86 -34.76 8.48
N CYS A 74 13.24 -33.48 8.46
CA CYS A 74 13.13 -32.65 7.26
C CYS A 74 14.19 -32.95 6.19
N SER A 75 15.35 -33.52 6.55
CA SER A 75 16.47 -33.73 5.64
C SER A 75 16.07 -34.58 4.42
N GLY A 76 16.26 -34.03 3.23
CA GLY A 76 15.99 -34.68 1.94
C GLY A 76 14.51 -34.76 1.57
N THR A 77 13.61 -34.06 2.27
CA THR A 77 12.17 -34.07 1.98
C THR A 77 11.78 -33.06 0.91
N GLY A 78 12.55 -31.99 0.74
CA GLY A 78 12.21 -30.84 -0.12
C GLY A 78 10.98 -30.08 0.36
N GLN A 79 10.53 -30.31 1.59
CA GLN A 79 9.39 -29.59 2.18
C GLN A 79 9.83 -28.23 2.72
N ASP A 80 8.87 -27.35 2.92
CA ASP A 80 9.14 -25.98 3.36
C ASP A 80 9.82 -25.92 4.74
N GLY A 81 9.55 -26.88 5.64
CA GLY A 81 10.28 -27.01 6.91
C GLY A 81 11.77 -27.31 6.76
N GLU A 82 12.21 -27.86 5.62
CA GLU A 82 13.62 -28.03 5.24
C GLU A 82 14.18 -26.80 4.53
N ILE A 83 13.43 -26.32 3.51
CA ILE A 83 13.90 -25.27 2.61
C ILE A 83 13.97 -23.93 3.33
N GLY A 84 12.91 -23.57 4.07
CA GLY A 84 12.78 -22.29 4.76
C GLY A 84 13.06 -21.11 3.85
N ALA A 85 12.45 -21.09 2.65
CA ALA A 85 12.63 -20.05 1.65
C ALA A 85 12.05 -18.71 2.12
N GLY A 86 12.65 -17.60 1.68
CA GLY A 86 12.23 -16.25 2.06
C GLY A 86 13.02 -15.66 3.22
N VAL A 87 12.58 -14.47 3.67
CA VAL A 87 13.31 -13.65 4.63
C VAL A 87 13.00 -14.08 6.06
N ALA A 88 14.04 -14.21 6.88
CA ALA A 88 13.88 -14.51 8.30
C ALA A 88 13.13 -13.37 9.01
N TRP A 89 12.27 -13.72 9.96
CA TRP A 89 11.47 -12.72 10.66
C TRP A 89 12.31 -11.90 11.63
N PRO A 90 12.14 -10.57 11.66
CA PRO A 90 12.68 -9.78 12.75
C PRO A 90 11.94 -10.09 14.06
N SER A 91 12.58 -9.76 15.18
CA SER A 91 11.97 -9.85 16.52
C SER A 91 12.05 -8.47 17.18
N PRO A 92 10.92 -7.78 17.39
CA PRO A 92 9.55 -8.19 17.04
C PRO A 92 9.25 -8.09 15.53
N ARG A 93 8.35 -8.95 15.01
CA ARG A 93 7.87 -8.86 13.62
C ARG A 93 6.88 -7.71 13.42
N PHE A 94 5.97 -7.53 14.37
CA PHE A 94 4.97 -6.46 14.32
C PHE A 94 5.12 -5.51 15.50
N THR A 95 4.90 -4.23 15.28
CA THR A 95 4.96 -3.18 16.31
C THR A 95 3.69 -2.35 16.28
N ASP A 96 2.91 -2.41 17.35
CA ASP A 96 1.73 -1.57 17.54
C ASP A 96 2.16 -0.13 17.86
N ASN A 97 1.67 0.82 17.06
CA ASN A 97 2.00 2.24 17.22
C ASN A 97 1.12 2.94 18.26
N GLY A 98 0.11 2.26 18.83
CA GLY A 98 -0.82 2.85 19.80
C GLY A 98 -1.80 3.87 19.21
N ASN A 99 -1.82 4.03 17.88
CA ASN A 99 -2.62 5.00 17.14
C ASN A 99 -3.58 4.34 16.13
N GLY A 100 -3.94 3.07 16.38
CA GLY A 100 -4.80 2.29 15.49
C GLY A 100 -4.09 1.67 14.29
N THR A 101 -2.76 1.74 14.24
CA THR A 101 -1.93 1.12 13.18
C THR A 101 -0.86 0.21 13.76
N VAL A 102 -0.39 -0.74 12.94
CA VAL A 102 0.69 -1.67 13.28
C VAL A 102 1.71 -1.65 12.15
N VAL A 103 3.00 -1.48 12.48
CA VAL A 103 4.11 -1.63 11.53
C VAL A 103 4.50 -3.10 11.43
N ASP A 104 4.67 -3.60 10.21
CA ASP A 104 5.35 -4.86 9.92
C ASP A 104 6.84 -4.56 9.70
N ASN A 105 7.68 -4.92 10.66
CA ASN A 105 9.12 -4.66 10.64
C ASN A 105 9.86 -5.48 9.57
N LEU A 106 9.24 -6.52 9.00
CA LEU A 106 9.84 -7.27 7.89
C LEU A 106 9.69 -6.51 6.57
N THR A 107 8.51 -5.96 6.32
CA THR A 107 8.16 -5.34 5.03
C THR A 107 8.26 -3.81 5.06
N GLY A 108 8.30 -3.22 6.25
CA GLY A 108 8.17 -1.78 6.47
C GLY A 108 6.75 -1.25 6.27
N LEU A 109 5.77 -2.09 5.93
CA LEU A 109 4.40 -1.65 5.68
C LEU A 109 3.66 -1.32 6.97
N VAL A 110 2.67 -0.45 6.85
CA VAL A 110 1.78 -0.10 7.96
C VAL A 110 0.38 -0.62 7.66
N TRP A 111 -0.14 -1.38 8.61
CA TRP A 111 -1.44 -2.04 8.53
C TRP A 111 -2.42 -1.41 9.50
N LEU A 112 -3.70 -1.39 9.10
CA LEU A 112 -4.76 -1.01 10.02
C LEU A 112 -4.82 -2.06 11.15
N LYS A 113 -4.79 -1.62 12.42
CA LYS A 113 -4.81 -2.55 13.57
C LYS A 113 -6.11 -3.36 13.65
N LYS A 114 -7.24 -2.74 13.29
CA LYS A 114 -8.55 -3.40 13.22
C LYS A 114 -8.75 -4.02 11.84
N ALA A 115 -8.33 -5.28 11.68
CA ALA A 115 -8.31 -6.00 10.40
C ALA A 115 -9.69 -6.18 9.75
N ASN A 116 -10.77 -6.18 10.54
CA ASN A 116 -12.15 -6.24 10.06
C ASN A 116 -12.92 -4.97 10.46
N CYS A 117 -12.39 -3.79 10.15
CA CYS A 117 -13.02 -2.52 10.50
C CYS A 117 -14.45 -2.39 9.95
N ALA A 118 -14.67 -2.80 8.70
CA ALA A 118 -15.98 -2.74 8.05
C ALA A 118 -17.08 -3.55 8.77
N ASN A 119 -16.67 -4.46 9.66
CA ASN A 119 -17.52 -5.38 10.42
C ASN A 119 -18.49 -6.20 9.55
N ALA A 120 -18.10 -6.46 8.31
CA ALA A 120 -18.78 -7.40 7.41
C ALA A 120 -17.83 -7.75 6.25
N THR A 121 -18.17 -8.80 5.53
CA THR A 121 -17.54 -9.11 4.24
C THR A 121 -18.07 -8.19 3.15
N ARG A 122 -17.25 -7.95 2.11
CA ARG A 122 -17.52 -7.04 1.00
C ARG A 122 -17.24 -7.70 -0.32
N ASP A 123 -18.08 -7.45 -1.32
CA ASP A 123 -17.66 -7.66 -2.70
C ASP A 123 -16.46 -6.76 -3.03
N TRP A 124 -15.73 -7.10 -4.09
CA TRP A 124 -14.46 -6.44 -4.38
C TRP A 124 -14.62 -4.95 -4.70
N THR A 125 -15.73 -4.57 -5.35
CA THR A 125 -16.01 -3.17 -5.69
C THR A 125 -16.36 -2.38 -4.42
N THR A 126 -17.18 -2.95 -3.54
CA THR A 126 -17.52 -2.34 -2.25
C THR A 126 -16.30 -2.25 -1.34
N ALA A 127 -15.37 -3.20 -1.39
CA ALA A 127 -14.11 -3.13 -0.65
C ALA A 127 -13.27 -1.90 -1.05
N LEU A 128 -13.20 -1.57 -2.35
CA LEU A 128 -12.53 -0.36 -2.83
C LEU A 128 -13.23 0.93 -2.36
N THR A 129 -14.56 0.92 -2.33
CA THR A 129 -15.37 2.04 -1.80
C THR A 129 -15.15 2.22 -0.30
N ASP A 130 -15.05 1.13 0.47
CA ASP A 130 -14.73 1.16 1.91
C ASP A 130 -13.34 1.78 2.15
N VAL A 131 -12.33 1.42 1.36
CA VAL A 131 -11.00 2.04 1.43
C VAL A 131 -11.05 3.54 1.08
N THR A 132 -11.85 3.92 0.09
CA THR A 132 -12.06 5.34 -0.26
C THR A 132 -12.72 6.11 0.89
N SER A 133 -13.68 5.48 1.58
CA SER A 133 -14.33 6.04 2.77
C SER A 133 -13.37 6.15 3.96
N LEU A 134 -12.45 5.20 4.11
CA LEU A 134 -11.40 5.25 5.13
C LEU A 134 -10.49 6.47 4.91
N ASN A 135 -10.07 6.69 3.67
CA ASN A 135 -9.20 7.83 3.34
C ASN A 135 -9.87 9.19 3.47
N SER A 136 -11.19 9.27 3.29
CA SER A 136 -11.92 10.55 3.31
C SER A 136 -12.55 10.87 4.66
N ALA A 137 -12.90 9.86 5.45
CA ALA A 137 -13.68 10.03 6.68
C ALA A 137 -13.21 9.16 7.85
N GLY A 138 -12.13 8.37 7.70
CA GLY A 138 -11.64 7.50 8.77
C GLY A 138 -12.53 6.30 9.08
N THR A 139 -13.47 5.97 8.18
CA THR A 139 -14.47 4.92 8.39
C THR A 139 -14.57 3.93 7.25
N MET A 140 -14.93 2.68 7.56
CA MET A 140 -15.31 1.66 6.57
C MET A 140 -16.71 1.15 6.90
N ASN A 141 -17.62 1.16 5.94
CA ASN A 141 -19.05 0.88 6.18
C ASN A 141 -19.62 1.65 7.39
N GLY A 142 -19.25 2.93 7.53
CA GLY A 142 -19.67 3.80 8.65
C GLY A 142 -19.05 3.47 10.01
N ASN A 143 -18.16 2.46 10.12
CA ASN A 143 -17.48 2.11 11.36
C ASN A 143 -16.17 2.87 11.50
N ASN A 144 -15.91 3.45 12.67
CA ASN A 144 -14.63 4.08 12.98
C ASN A 144 -13.50 3.01 13.06
N CYS A 145 -12.48 3.20 12.22
CA CYS A 145 -11.34 2.28 12.12
C CYS A 145 -10.24 2.54 13.15
N GLY A 146 -10.31 3.66 13.87
CA GLY A 146 -9.44 3.97 15.01
C GLY A 146 -8.05 4.48 14.63
N ASP A 147 -7.79 4.75 13.35
CA ASP A 147 -6.55 5.36 12.90
C ASP A 147 -6.48 6.83 13.34
N THR A 148 -5.51 7.12 14.19
CA THR A 148 -5.17 8.46 14.68
C THR A 148 -3.73 8.85 14.34
N SER A 149 -3.11 8.13 13.39
CA SER A 149 -1.69 8.26 13.05
C SER A 149 -1.31 9.54 12.30
N ASN A 150 -2.28 10.42 12.01
CA ASN A 150 -2.07 11.73 11.40
C ASN A 150 -2.43 12.85 12.38
N ALA A 151 -1.56 13.11 13.36
CA ALA A 151 -1.74 14.13 14.39
C ALA A 151 -3.11 14.05 15.12
N GLY A 152 -3.57 12.83 15.42
CA GLY A 152 -4.87 12.57 16.04
C GLY A 152 -6.01 12.32 15.06
N SER A 153 -5.78 12.46 13.75
CA SER A 153 -6.71 12.12 12.67
C SER A 153 -6.26 10.88 11.89
N HIS A 154 -7.09 10.42 10.97
CA HIS A 154 -6.78 9.31 10.07
C HIS A 154 -5.86 9.72 8.92
N GLN A 155 -5.17 8.73 8.37
CA GLN A 155 -4.40 8.86 7.14
C GLN A 155 -5.30 8.81 5.90
N THR A 156 -4.72 9.15 4.76
CA THR A 156 -5.46 9.36 3.50
C THR A 156 -4.88 8.55 2.33
N ASP A 157 -3.89 7.72 2.61
CA ASP A 157 -3.13 6.89 1.66
C ASP A 157 -3.34 5.38 1.88
N TRP A 158 -4.43 4.99 2.55
CA TRP A 158 -4.83 3.60 2.68
C TRP A 158 -5.22 3.01 1.34
N ARG A 159 -4.85 1.75 1.12
CA ARG A 159 -5.20 0.98 -0.08
C ARG A 159 -5.49 -0.47 0.27
N LEU A 160 -6.10 -1.21 -0.65
CA LEU A 160 -6.03 -2.66 -0.58
C LEU A 160 -4.57 -3.11 -0.79
N PRO A 161 -4.11 -4.14 -0.07
CA PRO A 161 -2.81 -4.73 -0.29
C PRO A 161 -2.75 -5.39 -1.66
N ASN A 162 -1.60 -5.38 -2.31
CA ASN A 162 -1.36 -6.31 -3.41
C ASN A 162 -1.24 -7.74 -2.86
N ILE A 163 -1.24 -8.73 -3.74
CA ILE A 163 -1.27 -10.13 -3.30
C ILE A 163 -0.04 -10.51 -2.46
N SER A 164 1.15 -10.05 -2.84
CA SER A 164 2.39 -10.36 -2.11
C SER A 164 2.44 -9.69 -0.74
N GLU A 165 1.89 -8.47 -0.61
CA GLU A 165 1.76 -7.79 0.68
C GLU A 165 0.78 -8.50 1.61
N LEU A 166 -0.33 -9.01 1.08
CA LEU A 166 -1.28 -9.74 1.90
C LEU A 166 -0.74 -11.12 2.30
N GLU A 167 -0.07 -11.80 1.36
CA GLU A 167 0.61 -13.08 1.61
C GLU A 167 1.74 -12.92 2.62
N SER A 168 2.43 -11.77 2.64
CA SER A 168 3.49 -11.51 3.61
C SER A 168 3.01 -11.40 5.05
N LEU A 169 1.71 -11.46 5.34
CA LEU A 169 1.18 -11.58 6.71
C LEU A 169 1.06 -13.04 7.17
N ALA A 170 1.15 -14.01 6.26
CA ALA A 170 0.92 -15.41 6.57
C ALA A 170 1.94 -15.97 7.58
N ASN A 171 1.44 -16.89 8.38
CA ASN A 171 2.22 -17.84 9.15
C ASN A 171 1.62 -19.23 8.89
N MET A 172 2.27 -20.01 8.02
CA MET A 172 1.75 -21.30 7.57
C MET A 172 2.02 -22.44 8.56
N ALA A 173 2.76 -22.19 9.65
CA ALA A 173 3.00 -23.18 10.69
C ALA A 173 1.83 -23.34 11.67
N GLN A 174 0.85 -22.43 11.64
CA GLN A 174 -0.32 -22.43 12.50
C GLN A 174 -1.47 -21.62 11.88
N ASN A 175 -2.58 -21.47 12.58
CA ASN A 175 -3.66 -20.60 12.12
C ASN A 175 -3.16 -19.14 12.04
N THR A 176 -3.12 -18.59 10.83
CA THR A 176 -2.57 -17.25 10.59
C THR A 176 -3.38 -16.17 11.31
N ALA A 177 -4.71 -16.22 11.29
CA ALA A 177 -5.56 -15.24 11.95
C ALA A 177 -5.39 -15.22 13.46
N ASP A 178 -5.38 -16.40 14.10
CA ASP A 178 -5.20 -16.52 15.55
C ASP A 178 -3.83 -15.97 15.97
N TRP A 179 -2.79 -16.34 15.21
CA TRP A 179 -1.45 -15.83 15.44
C TRP A 179 -1.37 -14.31 15.31
N LEU A 180 -1.93 -13.72 14.24
CA LEU A 180 -1.93 -12.27 14.03
C LEU A 180 -2.67 -11.51 15.14
N ASN A 181 -3.78 -12.04 15.66
CA ASN A 181 -4.47 -11.44 16.81
C ASN A 181 -3.60 -11.42 18.08
N ILE A 182 -2.71 -12.41 18.26
CA ILE A 182 -1.72 -12.42 19.35
C ILE A 182 -0.57 -11.43 19.09
N GLN A 183 -0.26 -11.14 17.83
CA GLN A 183 0.80 -10.19 17.43
C GLN A 183 0.40 -8.71 17.56
N GLY A 184 -0.77 -8.40 18.13
CA GLY A 184 -1.22 -7.02 18.35
C GLY A 184 -2.25 -6.51 17.34
N PHE A 185 -2.60 -7.29 16.32
CA PHE A 185 -3.77 -7.00 15.50
C PHE A 185 -5.07 -7.32 16.24
N THR A 186 -6.18 -6.76 15.77
CA THR A 186 -7.51 -7.00 16.37
C THR A 186 -8.54 -7.30 15.30
N GLY A 187 -9.43 -8.24 15.61
CA GLY A 187 -10.53 -8.60 14.71
C GLY A 187 -10.05 -9.23 13.40
N VAL A 188 -8.88 -9.88 13.40
CA VAL A 188 -8.48 -10.74 12.28
C VAL A 188 -9.42 -11.94 12.27
N ARG A 189 -10.07 -12.18 11.14
CA ARG A 189 -11.07 -13.24 10.94
C ARG A 189 -10.45 -14.39 10.15
N LEU A 190 -11.07 -15.56 10.27
CA LEU A 190 -10.74 -16.72 9.44
C LEU A 190 -11.20 -16.48 7.99
N TYR A 191 -10.68 -17.30 7.06
CA TYR A 191 -10.98 -17.29 5.63
C TYR A 191 -10.37 -16.11 4.86
N TYR A 192 -10.99 -15.78 3.72
CA TYR A 192 -10.39 -14.99 2.68
C TYR A 192 -10.42 -13.49 2.96
N TYR A 193 -9.30 -12.85 2.62
CA TYR A 193 -9.13 -11.40 2.56
C TYR A 193 -8.84 -10.98 1.13
N TRP A 194 -9.44 -9.86 0.71
CA TRP A 194 -9.21 -9.31 -0.62
C TRP A 194 -7.83 -8.67 -0.76
N SER A 195 -7.17 -8.95 -1.89
CA SER A 195 -6.13 -8.09 -2.43
C SER A 195 -6.71 -7.11 -3.47
N GLY A 196 -6.00 -6.01 -3.70
CA GLY A 196 -6.23 -5.07 -4.81
C GLY A 196 -5.73 -5.60 -6.16
N SER A 197 -5.12 -6.79 -6.20
CA SER A 197 -4.59 -7.39 -7.43
C SER A 197 -5.70 -8.12 -8.18
N SER A 198 -6.07 -7.63 -9.37
CA SER A 198 -6.96 -8.38 -10.27
C SER A 198 -6.23 -9.62 -10.82
N SER A 199 -6.98 -10.70 -11.06
CA SER A 199 -6.40 -11.90 -11.65
C SER A 199 -5.90 -11.64 -13.07
N ALA A 200 -4.70 -12.15 -13.38
CA ALA A 200 -4.09 -12.02 -14.71
C ALA A 200 -4.87 -12.79 -15.79
N SER A 201 -5.60 -13.85 -15.41
CA SER A 201 -6.34 -14.69 -16.34
C SER A 201 -7.75 -14.18 -16.64
N SER A 202 -8.33 -13.36 -15.76
CA SER A 202 -9.67 -12.80 -15.95
C SER A 202 -9.94 -11.62 -15.02
N THR A 203 -10.44 -10.52 -15.58
CA THR A 203 -10.78 -9.29 -14.84
C THR A 203 -11.99 -9.45 -13.90
N ASN A 204 -12.76 -10.53 -14.04
CA ASN A 204 -13.90 -10.86 -13.17
C ASN A 204 -13.46 -11.40 -11.80
N PHE A 205 -12.18 -11.68 -11.63
CA PHE A 205 -11.62 -12.25 -10.42
C PHE A 205 -10.50 -11.36 -9.84
N ALA A 206 -10.27 -11.50 -8.55
CA ALA A 206 -9.15 -10.89 -7.84
C ALA A 206 -8.51 -11.92 -6.91
N TRP A 207 -7.25 -11.69 -6.55
CA TRP A 207 -6.54 -12.60 -5.65
C TRP A 207 -6.98 -12.38 -4.19
N VAL A 208 -6.99 -13.47 -3.44
CA VAL A 208 -7.30 -13.52 -2.01
C VAL A 208 -6.25 -14.32 -1.26
N VAL A 209 -6.15 -14.09 0.05
CA VAL A 209 -5.36 -14.93 0.96
C VAL A 209 -6.28 -15.51 2.02
N ASP A 210 -6.20 -16.83 2.23
CA ASP A 210 -6.86 -17.52 3.33
C ASP A 210 -6.07 -17.34 4.64
N MET A 211 -6.70 -16.71 5.63
CA MET A 211 -6.09 -16.49 6.93
C MET A 211 -6.17 -17.70 7.88
N ILE A 212 -6.66 -18.86 7.42
CA ILE A 212 -6.48 -20.13 8.15
C ILE A 212 -5.08 -20.67 7.84
N ALA A 213 -4.82 -21.01 6.59
CA ALA A 213 -3.58 -21.70 6.20
C ALA A 213 -2.50 -20.79 5.59
N GLY A 214 -2.80 -19.52 5.32
CA GLY A 214 -1.90 -18.59 4.64
C GLY A 214 -1.88 -18.72 3.11
N GLY A 215 -2.75 -19.55 2.53
CA GLY A 215 -2.73 -19.87 1.10
C GLY A 215 -3.30 -18.76 0.21
N VAL A 216 -2.66 -18.54 -0.94
CA VAL A 216 -3.15 -17.64 -2.00
C VAL A 216 -4.18 -18.34 -2.88
N GLY A 217 -5.28 -17.66 -3.18
CA GLY A 217 -6.36 -18.16 -4.03
C GLY A 217 -6.97 -17.07 -4.91
N ILE A 218 -8.02 -17.43 -5.64
CA ILE A 218 -8.73 -16.53 -6.55
C ILE A 218 -10.20 -16.45 -6.12
N GLY A 219 -10.71 -15.23 -5.97
CA GLY A 219 -12.09 -14.92 -5.63
C GLY A 219 -12.82 -14.23 -6.79
N GLY A 220 -14.04 -14.66 -7.09
CA GLY A 220 -14.91 -13.93 -8.01
C GLY A 220 -15.32 -12.59 -7.39
N LYS A 221 -15.22 -11.47 -8.14
CA LYS A 221 -15.44 -10.12 -7.60
C LYS A 221 -16.85 -9.87 -7.05
N ILE A 222 -17.80 -10.74 -7.39
CA ILE A 222 -19.18 -10.73 -6.88
C ILE A 222 -19.35 -11.35 -5.49
N TYR A 223 -18.36 -12.12 -5.02
CA TYR A 223 -18.41 -12.76 -3.69
C TYR A 223 -17.91 -11.82 -2.62
N ALA A 224 -18.34 -12.04 -1.37
CA ALA A 224 -17.99 -11.18 -0.26
C ALA A 224 -16.86 -11.77 0.60
N PHE A 225 -15.75 -11.04 0.74
CA PHE A 225 -14.60 -11.40 1.59
C PHE A 225 -14.16 -10.22 2.47
N TYR A 226 -13.25 -10.45 3.42
CA TYR A 226 -12.81 -9.42 4.35
C TYR A 226 -11.87 -8.39 3.70
N VAL A 227 -11.82 -7.19 4.29
CA VAL A 227 -11.10 -6.03 3.76
C VAL A 227 -10.13 -5.53 4.80
N TRP A 228 -8.83 -5.59 4.49
CA TRP A 228 -7.77 -5.15 5.40
C TRP A 228 -6.86 -4.14 4.71
N PRO A 229 -7.00 -2.85 5.02
CA PRO A 229 -6.20 -1.80 4.40
C PRO A 229 -4.74 -1.81 4.87
N VAL A 230 -3.86 -1.47 3.93
CA VAL A 230 -2.42 -1.28 4.12
C VAL A 230 -2.00 0.07 3.53
N ARG A 231 -0.89 0.60 4.00
CA ARG A 231 -0.20 1.76 3.40
C ARG A 231 1.31 1.53 3.40
N ALA A 232 2.03 2.35 2.63
CA ALA A 232 3.49 2.33 2.63
C ALA A 232 4.06 2.72 4.01
N GLY A 233 5.27 2.24 4.29
CA GLY A 233 6.06 2.67 5.45
C GLY A 233 6.45 4.14 5.40
N GLN A 234 6.82 4.68 6.56
CA GLN A 234 7.44 6.01 6.69
C GLN A 234 8.96 5.92 6.56
#